data_AF-A0A3C2EC00-F1
#
_entry.id   AF-A0A3C2EC00-F1
#
_cell.length_a   1.000
_cell.length_b   1.000
_cell.length_c   1.000
_cell.angle_alpha   90.00
_cell.angle_beta   90.00
_cell.angle_gamma   90.00
#
_symmetry.space_group_name_H-M   'P 1'
#
loop_
_entity.id
_entity.type
_entity.pdbx_description
1 polymer ?
#
loop_
_entity_poly.entity_id
_entity_poly.type
_entity_poly.pdbx_seq_one_letter_code
_entity_poly.pdbx_strand_id
1 'polypeptide(L)' 'GMLDDCRFEQCSFYNSKFQNTTLRNTFFKNNKKFKRVQFINCKVDKLTYAFLKNNLADLSGITLIDDQLIGSTE' A
#
# COMPACT_ATOMS: atom_id res chain seq x y z
N GLY A 1 5.29 3.03 9.63
CA GLY A 1 4.59 2.07 10.52
C GLY A 1 4.21 0.81 9.73
N MET A 2 3.44 -0.10 10.32
CA MET A 2 2.95 -1.32 9.64
C MET A 2 1.43 -1.28 9.54
N LEU A 3 0.91 -1.53 8.35
CA LEU A 3 -0.50 -1.79 8.09
C LEU A 3 -0.58 -3.20 7.52
N ASP A 4 -1.22 -4.09 8.27
CA ASP A 4 -1.45 -5.48 7.87
C ASP A 4 -2.95 -5.76 7.83
N ASP A 5 -3.38 -6.52 6.84
CA ASP A 5 -4.77 -6.92 6.60
C ASP A 5 -5.79 -5.75 6.66
N CYS A 6 -5.41 -4.59 6.13
CA CYS A 6 -6.23 -3.38 6.18
C CYS A 6 -7.12 -3.23 4.93
N ARG A 7 -8.35 -2.74 5.13
CA ARG A 7 -9.26 -2.37 4.04
C ARG A 7 -9.75 -0.95 4.20
N PHE A 8 -9.35 -0.10 3.25
CA PHE A 8 -9.85 1.26 3.14
C PHE A 8 -10.95 1.29 2.09
N GLU A 9 -12.19 1.17 2.54
CA GLU A 9 -13.37 1.18 1.66
C GLU A 9 -14.12 2.51 1.78
N GLN A 10 -14.58 3.06 0.64
CA GLN A 10 -15.37 4.30 0.59
C GLN A 10 -14.70 5.50 1.29
N CYS A 11 -13.38 5.50 1.36
CA CYS A 11 -12.59 6.54 1.97
C CYS A 11 -12.50 7.78 1.06
N SER A 12 -12.76 8.94 1.64
CA SER A 12 -12.59 10.24 0.97
C SER A 12 -11.13 10.70 1.03
N PHE A 13 -10.23 9.97 0.36
CA PHE A 13 -8.82 10.38 0.28
C PHE A 13 -8.69 11.75 -0.40
N TYR A 14 -8.19 12.73 0.35
CA TYR A 14 -7.89 14.07 -0.13
C TYR A 14 -6.47 14.42 0.33
N ASN A 15 -5.54 14.54 -0.61
CA ASN A 15 -4.12 14.77 -0.35
C ASN A 15 -3.48 13.78 0.65
N SER A 16 -4.01 12.55 0.70
CA SER A 16 -3.55 11.52 1.63
C SER A 16 -2.21 10.93 1.19
N LYS A 17 -1.32 10.71 2.17
CA LYS A 17 0.01 10.15 1.94
C LYS A 17 0.25 9.00 2.91
N PHE A 18 0.77 7.89 2.40
CA PHE A 18 1.42 6.87 3.20
C PHE A 18 2.92 7.09 3.07
N GLN A 19 3.60 7.27 4.20
CA GLN A 19 5.04 7.56 4.23
C GLN A 19 5.76 6.65 5.22
N ASN A 20 6.89 6.07 4.80
CA ASN A 20 7.72 5.17 5.61
C ASN A 20 6.88 4.03 6.22
N THR A 21 5.97 3.47 5.41
CA THR A 21 4.98 2.47 5.86
C THR A 21 5.12 1.18 5.08
N THR A 22 5.02 0.07 5.80
CA THR A 22 4.89 -1.26 5.23
C THR A 22 3.41 -1.60 5.11
N LEU A 23 2.90 -1.86 3.91
CA LEU A 23 1.52 -2.28 3.66
C LEU A 23 1.50 -3.74 3.21
N ARG A 24 0.86 -4.60 4.00
CA ARG A 24 0.67 -6.03 3.72
C ARG A 24 -0.81 -6.32 3.65
N ASN A 25 -1.19 -7.20 2.72
CA ASN A 25 -2.55 -7.63 2.48
C ASN A 25 -3.57 -6.46 2.55
N THR A 26 -3.21 -5.29 1.99
CA THR A 26 -3.95 -4.04 2.20
C THR A 26 -4.62 -3.58 0.92
N PHE A 27 -5.90 -3.22 1.00
CA PHE A 27 -6.72 -2.89 -0.17
C PHE A 27 -7.44 -1.55 -0.07
N PHE A 28 -7.59 -0.89 -1.21
CA PHE A 28 -8.23 0.43 -1.34
C PHE A 28 -9.41 0.35 -2.31
N LYS A 29 -10.60 -0.02 -1.82
CA LYS A 29 -11.79 -0.26 -2.68
C LYS A 29 -12.75 0.91 -2.69
N ASN A 30 -13.44 1.11 -3.81
CA ASN A 30 -14.49 2.12 -3.98
C ASN A 30 -14.03 3.57 -3.69
N ASN A 31 -12.76 3.86 -3.91
CA ASN A 31 -12.15 5.15 -3.60
C ASN A 31 -11.95 5.97 -4.88
N LYS A 32 -12.90 6.87 -5.17
CA LYS A 32 -12.88 7.70 -6.41
C LYS A 32 -11.59 8.51 -6.60
N LYS A 33 -10.91 8.87 -5.50
CA LYS A 33 -9.69 9.69 -5.50
C LYS A 33 -8.42 8.87 -5.23
N PHE A 34 -8.48 7.54 -5.32
CA PHE A 34 -7.34 6.67 -4.99
C PHE A 34 -6.06 6.99 -5.77
N LYS A 35 -6.17 7.35 -7.06
CA LYS A 35 -5.03 7.76 -7.89
C LYS A 35 -4.25 8.97 -7.36
N ARG A 36 -4.81 9.71 -6.39
CA ARG A 36 -4.16 10.88 -5.76
C ARG A 36 -3.46 10.53 -4.45
N VAL A 37 -3.57 9.29 -3.98
CA VAL A 37 -2.86 8.81 -2.80
C VAL A 37 -1.37 8.72 -3.15
N GLN A 38 -0.53 9.31 -2.31
CA GLN A 38 0.92 9.26 -2.49
C GLN A 38 1.52 8.18 -1.61
N PHE A 39 2.39 7.36 -2.20
CA PHE A 39 3.20 6.39 -1.48
C PHE A 39 4.66 6.86 -1.49
N ILE A 40 5.20 7.17 -0.32
CA ILE A 40 6.55 7.72 -0.17
C ILE A 40 7.35 6.75 0.68
N ASN A 41 8.40 6.15 0.10
CA ASN A 41 9.26 5.17 0.78
C ASN A 41 8.44 4.07 1.48
N CYS A 42 7.48 3.50 0.75
CA CYS A 42 6.61 2.44 1.24
C CYS A 42 7.15 1.07 0.83
N LYS A 43 6.92 0.08 1.69
CA LYS A 43 7.22 -1.34 1.41
C LYS A 43 5.90 -2.07 1.26
N VAL A 44 5.76 -2.94 0.25
CA VAL A 44 4.51 -3.68 0.05
C VAL A 44 4.75 -5.13 -0.37
N ASP A 45 3.84 -6.03 0.01
CA ASP A 45 3.86 -7.41 -0.49
C ASP A 45 3.41 -7.50 -1.95
N LYS A 46 3.62 -8.68 -2.55
CA LYS A 46 3.27 -8.97 -3.96
C LYS A 46 1.79 -8.72 -4.26
N LEU A 47 0.91 -9.08 -3.32
CA LEU A 47 -0.54 -8.97 -3.47
C LEU A 47 -1.01 -7.51 -3.49
N THR A 48 -0.57 -6.73 -2.51
CA THR A 48 -0.83 -5.30 -2.40
C THR A 48 -0.24 -4.58 -3.60
N TYR A 49 0.99 -4.89 -4.00
CA TYR A 49 1.61 -4.27 -5.18
C TYR A 49 0.79 -4.48 -6.45
N ALA A 50 0.35 -5.72 -6.71
CA ALA A 50 -0.47 -6.03 -7.87
C ALA A 50 -1.79 -5.24 -7.84
N PHE A 51 -2.41 -5.11 -6.67
CA PHE A 51 -3.61 -4.30 -6.50
C PHE A 51 -3.35 -2.81 -6.82
N LEU A 52 -2.30 -2.22 -6.26
CA LEU A 52 -1.94 -0.81 -6.49
C LEU A 52 -1.66 -0.56 -7.98
N LYS A 53 -0.91 -1.45 -8.62
CA LYS A 53 -0.58 -1.39 -10.06
C LYS A 53 -1.83 -1.45 -10.93
N ASN A 54 -2.72 -2.42 -10.66
CA ASN A 54 -3.96 -2.59 -11.44
C ASN A 54 -4.92 -1.40 -11.29
N ASN A 55 -4.84 -0.67 -10.17
CA ASN A 55 -5.65 0.53 -9.93
C ASN A 55 -4.95 1.83 -10.35
N LEU A 56 -3.84 1.73 -11.10
CA LEU A 56 -3.09 2.86 -11.67
C LEU A 56 -2.58 3.84 -10.60
N ALA A 57 -2.16 3.32 -9.44
CA ALA A 57 -1.45 4.11 -8.45
C ALA A 57 -0.04 4.48 -8.94
N ASP A 58 0.50 5.59 -8.43
CA ASP A 58 1.93 5.90 -8.58
C ASP A 58 2.74 4.97 -7.67
N LEU A 59 3.62 4.16 -8.27
CA LEU A 59 4.43 3.16 -7.59
C LEU A 59 5.89 3.61 -7.39
N SER A 60 6.24 4.83 -7.80
CA SER A 60 7.63 5.33 -7.77
C SER A 60 8.26 5.31 -6.37
N GLY A 61 7.47 5.52 -5.33
CA GLY A 61 7.91 5.44 -3.94
C GLY A 61 7.69 4.09 -3.26
N ILE A 62 7.46 3.01 -4.02
CA ILE A 62 7.13 1.68 -3.49
C ILE A 62 8.25 0.68 -3.77
N THR A 63 8.65 -0.05 -2.73
CA THR A 63 9.55 -1.20 -2.81
C THR A 63 8.77 -2.48 -2.55
N LEU A 64 8.96 -3.49 -3.41
CA LEU A 64 8.39 -4.82 -3.20
C LEU A 64 9.19 -5.56 -2.12
N ILE A 65 8.51 -6.14 -1.14
CA ILE A 65 9.11 -7.02 -0.14
C ILE A 65 8.63 -8.45 -0.35
N ASP A 66 9.53 -9.41 -0.17
CA ASP A 66 9.14 -10.81 -0.14
C ASP A 66 8.67 -11.18 1.27
N ASP A 67 7.52 -11.83 1.36
CA ASP A 67 6.86 -12.21 2.62
C ASP A 67 7.76 -13.09 3.51
N GLN A 68 8.71 -13.79 2.89
CA GLN A 68 9.62 -14.75 3.52
C GLN A 68 10.77 -14.12 4.33
N LEU A 69 10.99 -12.80 4.25
CA LEU A 69 12.14 -12.14 4.90
C LEU A 69 11.81 -11.39 6.20
N ILE A 70 10.55 -11.41 6.65
CA ILE A 70 10.10 -10.61 7.81
C ILE A 70 9.70 -11.50 9.01
N GLY A 71 9.71 -12.83 8.83
CA GLY A 71 9.35 -13.80 9.87
C GLY A 71 10.54 -14.40 10.66
N SER A 72 11.76 -13.88 10.51
CA SER A 72 12.98 -14.46 11.09
C SER A 72 13.79 -13.53 11.97
N THR A 73 13.18 -12.48 12.53
CA THR A 73 13.79 -11.78 13.66
C THR A 73 13.07 -12.21 14.93
N GLU A 74 13.71 -13.15 15.64
CA GLU A 74 13.47 -13.43 17.06
C GLU A 74 13.66 -12.17 17.92
#